data_AF-A0A0F5ZRM3-F1
#
_entry.id   AF-A0A0F5ZRM3-F1
#
_cell.length_a   1.000
_cell.length_b   1.000
_cell.length_c   1.000
_cell.angle_alpha   90.00
_cell.angle_beta   90.00
_cell.angle_gamma   90.00
#
_symmetry.space_group_name_H-M   'P 1'
#
loop_
_entity.id
_entity.type
_entity.pdbx_description
1 polymer ?
#
loop_
_entity_poly.entity_id
_entity_poly.type
_entity_poly.pdbx_seq_one_letter_code
_entity_poly.pdbx_strand_id
1 'polypeptide(L)'
;MALTYAEILNEQGTREAGQRAQAMLRPLLSQSGNDPVFQQRYARASELAGDSVRASEAYAEAAFLSGRPEQSLMQLQALKRNPALDYVGRARVDARIEAITPTVLELRRQGVQDPDLDRR
;
A
#
# COMPACT_ATOMS: atom_id res chain seq x y z
N MET A 1 -17.81 27.83 11.03
CA MET A 1 -18.65 26.64 11.30
C MET A 1 -18.36 25.45 10.38
N ALA A 2 -17.26 25.42 9.60
CA ALA A 2 -16.89 24.27 8.75
C ALA A 2 -15.74 23.42 9.33
N LEU A 3 -14.97 23.98 10.27
CA LEU A 3 -13.84 23.29 10.90
C LEU A 3 -14.28 22.15 11.84
N THR A 4 -15.41 22.31 12.53
CA THR A 4 -15.91 21.34 13.52
C THR A 4 -16.58 20.11 12.88
N TYR A 5 -17.05 20.20 11.63
CA TYR A 5 -17.60 19.04 10.91
C TYR A 5 -16.50 18.15 10.31
N ALA A 6 -15.35 18.72 9.98
CA ALA A 6 -14.17 17.97 9.53
C ALA A 6 -13.47 17.22 10.68
N GLU A 7 -13.50 17.77 11.90
CA GLU A 7 -12.94 17.11 13.09
C GLU A 7 -13.75 15.86 13.50
N ILE A 8 -15.07 15.88 13.39
CA ILE A 8 -15.94 14.74 13.73
C ILE A 8 -15.88 13.61 12.66
N LEU A 9 -15.63 13.94 11.40
CA LEU A 9 -15.36 12.92 10.36
C LEU A 9 -13.93 12.33 10.45
N ASN A 10 -12.98 13.09 11.01
CA ASN A 10 -11.68 12.55 11.42
C ASN A 10 -11.81 11.57 12.60
N GLU A 11 -12.82 11.72 13.47
CA GLU A 11 -13.09 10.80 14.58
C GLU A 11 -13.76 9.47 14.19
N GLN A 12 -14.25 9.29 12.95
CA GLN A 12 -14.73 7.96 12.50
C GLN A 12 -13.61 7.04 11.97
N GLY A 13 -12.39 7.59 11.81
CA GLY A 13 -11.16 6.84 11.59
C GLY A 13 -10.62 6.22 12.88
N THR A 14 -11.47 5.62 13.72
CA THR A 14 -11.00 4.98 14.94
C THR A 14 -10.29 3.66 14.62
N ARG A 15 -9.42 3.25 15.54
CA ARG A 15 -8.71 1.98 15.43
C ARG A 15 -9.67 0.80 15.32
N GLU A 16 -10.78 0.84 16.06
CA GLU A 16 -11.80 -0.21 16.07
C GLU A 16 -12.52 -0.32 14.71
N ALA A 17 -12.81 0.81 14.06
CA ALA A 17 -13.40 0.82 12.73
C ALA A 17 -12.44 0.23 11.69
N GLY A 18 -11.15 0.59 11.77
CA GLY A 18 -10.09 -0.01 10.96
C GLY A 18 -10.00 -1.53 11.14
N GLN A 19 -9.98 -1.99 12.39
CA GLN A 19 -9.94 -3.43 12.72
C GLN A 19 -11.14 -4.19 12.17
N ARG A 20 -12.36 -3.64 12.30
CA ARG A 20 -13.58 -4.24 11.74
C ARG A 20 -13.52 -4.32 10.22
N ALA A 21 -13.13 -3.23 9.56
CA ALA A 21 -12.97 -3.20 8.11
C ALA A 21 -11.91 -4.20 7.64
N GLN A 22 -10.76 -4.25 8.30
CA GLN A 22 -9.69 -5.19 8.00
C GLN A 22 -10.15 -6.65 8.16
N ALA A 23 -10.91 -6.96 9.22
CA ALA A 23 -11.47 -8.30 9.44
C ALA A 23 -12.44 -8.73 8.34
N MET A 24 -13.26 -7.81 7.81
CA MET A 24 -14.16 -8.07 6.69
C MET A 24 -13.42 -8.23 5.36
N LEU A 25 -12.36 -7.46 5.13
CA LEU A 25 -11.60 -7.49 3.88
C LEU A 25 -10.62 -8.68 3.81
N ARG A 26 -10.07 -9.12 4.95
CA ARG A 26 -9.07 -10.21 4.99
C ARG A 26 -9.49 -11.50 4.27
N PRO A 27 -10.71 -12.06 4.44
CA PRO A 27 -11.11 -13.27 3.71
C PRO A 27 -11.28 -13.04 2.19
N LEU A 28 -11.45 -11.80 1.75
CA LEU A 28 -11.61 -11.45 0.34
C LEU A 28 -10.27 -11.30 -0.40
N LEU A 29 -9.14 -11.23 0.31
CA LEU A 29 -7.81 -11.07 -0.28
C LEU A 29 -7.48 -12.14 -1.33
N SER A 30 -7.92 -13.39 -1.14
CA SER A 30 -7.66 -14.47 -2.09
C SER A 30 -8.36 -14.29 -3.44
N GLN A 31 -9.48 -13.56 -3.46
CA GLN A 31 -10.31 -13.36 -4.65
C GLN A 31 -10.07 -11.98 -5.27
N SER A 32 -9.90 -10.96 -4.44
CA SER A 32 -9.82 -9.54 -4.84
C SER A 32 -8.43 -8.93 -4.67
N GLY A 33 -7.43 -9.70 -4.28
CA GLY A 33 -6.07 -9.20 -4.04
C GLY A 33 -5.39 -8.58 -5.28
N ASN A 34 -5.85 -8.90 -6.49
CA ASN A 34 -5.32 -8.33 -7.74
C ASN A 34 -6.11 -7.10 -8.22
N ASP A 35 -7.04 -6.58 -7.42
CA ASP A 35 -7.77 -5.35 -7.72
C ASP A 35 -7.10 -4.15 -6.99
N PRO A 36 -6.66 -3.10 -7.71
CA PRO A 36 -6.03 -1.93 -7.10
C PRO A 36 -6.94 -1.18 -6.12
N VAL A 37 -8.25 -1.11 -6.40
CA VAL A 37 -9.22 -0.43 -5.53
C VAL A 37 -9.40 -1.21 -4.23
N PHE A 38 -9.43 -2.54 -4.33
CA PHE A 38 -9.47 -3.40 -3.15
C PHE A 38 -8.21 -3.23 -2.30
N GLN A 39 -7.03 -3.24 -2.92
CA GLN A 39 -5.75 -3.05 -2.21
C GLN A 39 -5.68 -1.69 -1.51
N GLN A 40 -6.13 -0.62 -2.16
CA GLN A 40 -6.18 0.71 -1.54
C GLN A 40 -7.11 0.75 -0.31
N ARG A 41 -8.29 0.13 -0.40
CA ARG A 41 -9.23 0.04 0.74
C ARG A 41 -8.67 -0.78 1.88
N TYR A 42 -8.02 -1.89 1.55
CA TYR A 42 -7.37 -2.75 2.53
C TYR A 42 -6.18 -2.05 3.22
N ALA A 43 -5.40 -1.28 2.46
CA ALA A 43 -4.32 -0.46 2.98
C ALA A 43 -4.85 0.58 3.99
N ARG A 44 -5.89 1.31 3.61
CA ARG A 44 -6.53 2.31 4.49
C ARG A 44 -7.12 1.68 5.75
N ALA A 45 -7.79 0.53 5.63
CA ALA A 45 -8.31 -0.20 6.79
C ALA A 45 -7.19 -0.65 7.74
N SER A 46 -6.08 -1.15 7.19
CA SER A 46 -4.91 -1.57 7.97
C SER A 46 -4.23 -0.38 8.65
N GLU A 47 -4.13 0.77 7.98
CA GLU A 47 -3.60 2.01 8.54
C GLU A 47 -4.43 2.48 9.74
N LEU A 48 -5.76 2.53 9.57
CA LEU A 48 -6.68 2.87 10.66
C LEU A 48 -6.57 1.87 11.82
N ALA A 49 -6.43 0.57 11.53
CA ALA A 49 -6.22 -0.47 12.54
C ALA A 49 -4.88 -0.37 13.29
N GLY A 50 -3.95 0.47 12.82
CA GLY A 50 -2.60 0.61 13.37
C GLY A 50 -1.58 -0.40 12.82
N ASP A 51 -1.95 -1.19 11.80
CA ASP A 51 -1.08 -2.14 11.11
C ASP A 51 -0.36 -1.44 9.95
N SER A 52 0.62 -0.60 10.29
CA SER A 52 1.35 0.24 9.33
C SER A 52 2.17 -0.55 8.32
N VAL A 53 2.67 -1.73 8.71
CA VAL A 53 3.39 -2.64 7.81
C VAL A 53 2.42 -3.15 6.74
N ARG A 54 1.27 -3.71 7.15
CA ARG A 54 0.28 -4.22 6.20
C ARG A 54 -0.29 -3.13 5.30
N ALA A 55 -0.51 -1.93 5.85
CA ALA A 55 -0.93 -0.77 5.08
C ALA A 55 0.08 -0.43 3.97
N SER A 56 1.37 -0.40 4.32
CA SER A 56 2.44 -0.09 3.37
C SER A 56 2.56 -1.15 2.27
N GLU A 57 2.46 -2.44 2.61
CA GLU A 57 2.45 -3.53 1.61
C GLU A 57 1.28 -3.36 0.63
N ALA A 58 0.08 -3.10 1.13
CA ALA A 58 -1.12 -2.97 0.31
C ALA A 58 -1.14 -1.70 -0.54
N TYR A 59 -0.61 -0.57 -0.04
CA TYR A 59 -0.44 0.64 -0.85
C TYR A 59 0.57 0.45 -1.98
N ALA A 60 1.68 -0.25 -1.73
CA ALA A 60 2.62 -0.59 -2.79
C ALA A 60 1.97 -1.49 -3.85
N GLU A 61 1.23 -2.52 -3.42
CA GLU A 61 0.51 -3.41 -4.33
C GLU A 61 -0.54 -2.66 -5.17
N ALA A 62 -1.30 -1.76 -4.57
CA ALA A 62 -2.25 -0.90 -5.28
C ALA A 62 -1.56 -0.05 -6.35
N ALA A 63 -0.39 0.51 -6.06
CA ALA A 63 0.39 1.29 -7.02
C ALA A 63 0.84 0.41 -8.20
N PHE A 64 1.36 -0.79 -7.93
CA PHE A 64 1.76 -1.73 -8.98
C PHE A 64 0.59 -2.09 -9.90
N LEU A 65 -0.55 -2.48 -9.31
CA LEU A 65 -1.76 -2.85 -10.04
C LEU A 65 -2.38 -1.69 -10.82
N SER A 66 -2.10 -0.45 -10.40
CA SER A 66 -2.54 0.77 -11.10
C SER A 66 -1.58 1.20 -12.22
N GLY A 67 -0.59 0.38 -12.57
CA GLY A 67 0.40 0.70 -13.62
C GLY A 67 1.52 1.63 -13.16
N ARG A 68 1.76 1.72 -11.85
CA ARG A 68 2.81 2.55 -11.24
C ARG A 68 3.87 1.69 -10.53
N PRO A 69 4.56 0.79 -11.27
CA PRO A 69 5.49 -0.16 -10.67
C PRO A 69 6.73 0.51 -10.06
N GLU A 70 7.15 1.69 -10.57
CA GLU A 70 8.27 2.44 -9.98
C GLU A 70 7.93 2.96 -8.58
N GLN A 71 6.74 3.56 -8.44
CA GLN A 71 6.25 4.01 -7.14
C GLN A 71 6.08 2.83 -6.17
N SER A 72 5.54 1.69 -6.65
CA SER A 72 5.47 0.46 -5.84
C SER A 72 6.85 0.02 -5.36
N LEU A 73 7.83 -0.05 -6.26
CA LEU A 73 9.20 -0.45 -5.93
C LEU A 73 9.83 0.47 -4.89
N MET A 74 9.65 1.79 -5.02
CA MET A 74 10.13 2.77 -4.05
C MET A 74 9.49 2.56 -2.66
N GLN A 75 8.17 2.34 -2.61
CA GLN A 75 7.46 2.09 -1.37
C GLN A 75 7.94 0.80 -0.68
N LEU A 76 8.13 -0.28 -1.44
CA LEU A 76 8.63 -1.55 -0.90
C LEU A 76 10.07 -1.43 -0.39
N GLN A 77 10.94 -0.69 -1.10
CA GLN A 77 12.30 -0.43 -0.62
C GLN A 77 12.32 0.40 0.67
N ALA A 78 11.41 1.38 0.81
CA ALA A 78 11.24 2.11 2.06
C ALA A 78 10.72 1.20 3.18
N LEU A 79 9.72 0.36 2.90
CA LEU A 79 9.18 -0.60 3.86
C LEU A 79 10.23 -1.61 4.34
N LYS A 80 11.10 -2.11 3.45
CA LYS A 80 12.22 -2.99 3.80
C LYS A 80 13.14 -2.39 4.87
N ARG A 81 13.26 -1.07 4.94
CA ARG A 81 14.09 -0.35 5.92
C ARG A 81 13.37 -0.09 7.25
N ASN A 82 12.07 -0.37 7.33
CA ASN A 82 11.29 -0.16 8.55
C ASN A 82 11.69 -1.18 9.64
N PRO A 83 12.06 -0.74 10.86
CA PRO A 83 12.40 -1.65 11.95
C PRO A 83 11.21 -2.46 12.48
N ALA A 84 9.97 -2.03 12.23
CA ALA A 84 8.76 -2.78 12.59
C ALA A 84 8.49 -3.97 11.65
N LEU A 85 9.25 -4.10 10.54
CA LEU A 85 9.12 -5.22 9.61
C LEU A 85 9.84 -6.46 10.16
N ASP A 86 9.05 -7.47 10.49
CA ASP A 86 9.54 -8.75 11.00
C ASP A 86 10.29 -9.55 9.91
N TYR A 87 10.92 -10.66 10.32
CA TYR A 87 11.73 -11.49 9.40
C TYR A 87 10.89 -12.05 8.24
N VAL A 88 9.67 -12.51 8.51
CA VAL A 88 8.77 -13.09 7.49
C VAL A 88 8.27 -12.02 6.53
N GLY A 89 7.90 -10.85 7.04
CA GLY A 89 7.52 -9.69 6.24
C GLY A 89 8.67 -9.20 5.38
N ARG A 90 9.90 -9.18 5.90
CA ARG A 90 11.10 -8.83 5.14
C ARG A 90 11.31 -9.77 3.95
N ALA A 91 11.23 -11.08 4.15
CA ALA A 91 11.34 -12.05 3.08
C ALA A 91 10.25 -11.86 2.01
N ARG A 92 9.01 -11.54 2.42
CA ARG A 92 7.89 -11.27 1.51
C ARG A 92 8.10 -10.00 0.70
N VAL A 93 8.53 -8.92 1.34
CA VAL A 93 8.83 -7.63 0.68
C VAL A 93 9.98 -7.81 -0.30
N ASP A 94 11.02 -8.56 0.08
CA ASP A 94 12.14 -8.88 -0.80
C ASP A 94 11.71 -9.65 -2.05
N ALA A 95 10.91 -10.70 -1.88
CA ALA A 95 10.34 -11.46 -3.00
C ALA A 95 9.49 -10.55 -3.92
N ARG A 96 8.74 -9.60 -3.35
CA ARG A 96 7.93 -8.67 -4.15
C ARG A 96 8.77 -7.64 -4.90
N ILE A 97 9.83 -7.12 -4.28
CA ILE A 97 10.82 -6.25 -4.93
C ILE A 97 11.44 -6.98 -6.14
N GLU A 98 11.90 -8.21 -5.94
CA GLU A 98 12.50 -9.03 -7.01
C GLU A 98 11.51 -9.27 -8.16
N ALA A 99 10.25 -9.54 -7.86
CA ALA A 99 9.21 -9.74 -8.87
C ALA A 99 8.88 -8.48 -9.71
N ILE A 100 8.92 -7.29 -9.09
CA ILE A 100 8.54 -6.02 -9.76
C ILE A 100 9.73 -5.39 -10.51
N THR A 101 10.95 -5.64 -10.06
CA THR A 101 12.17 -5.00 -10.59
C THR A 101 12.32 -5.14 -12.11
N PRO A 102 12.12 -6.31 -12.74
CA PRO A 102 12.22 -6.45 -14.20
C PRO A 102 11.27 -5.53 -14.96
N THR A 103 10.02 -5.37 -14.48
CA THR A 103 9.03 -4.48 -15.09
C THR A 103 9.48 -3.02 -15.04
N VAL A 104 10.02 -2.58 -13.91
CA VAL A 104 10.54 -1.20 -13.76
C VAL A 104 11.74 -0.96 -14.67
N LEU A 105 12.68 -1.91 -14.76
CA LEU A 105 13.84 -1.78 -15.63
C LEU A 105 13.42 -1.68 -17.10
N GLU A 106 12.40 -2.43 -17.51
CA GLU A 106 11.89 -2.39 -18.88
C GLU A 106 11.19 -1.06 -19.20
N LEU A 107 10.35 -0.52 -18.30
CA LEU A 107 9.73 0.80 -18.49
C LEU A 107 10.77 1.91 -18.62
N ARG A 108 11.82 1.87 -17.79
CA ARG A 108 12.94 2.81 -17.87
C ARG A 108 13.69 2.71 -19.19
N ARG A 109 13.89 1.50 -19.72
CA ARG A 109 14.49 1.31 -21.06
C ARG A 109 13.63 1.92 -22.17
N GLN A 110 12.31 1.89 -22.01
CA GLN A 110 11.35 2.48 -22.93
C GLN A 110 11.22 4.01 -22.77
N GLY A 111 11.94 4.61 -21.83
CA GLY A 111 11.85 6.04 -21.53
C GLY A 111 10.54 6.46 -20.86
N VAL A 112 9.75 5.50 -20.36
CA VAL A 112 8.51 5.76 -19.63
C VAL A 112 8.88 5.99 -18.17
N GLN A 113 8.84 7.25 -17.74
CA GLN A 113 8.99 7.65 -16.33
C GLN A 113 7.61 7.87 -15.70
N ASP A 114 7.44 7.47 -14.44
CA ASP A 114 6.22 7.73 -13.66
C ASP A 114 6.08 9.26 -13.45
N PRO A 115 5.07 9.92 -14.06
CA PRO A 115 4.94 11.37 -14.05
C PRO A 115 4.68 11.96 -12.65
N ASP A 116 4.35 11.14 -11.66
CA ASP A 116 4.17 11.58 -10.28
C ASP A 116 5.48 11.54 -9.46
N LEU A 117 6.54 10.89 -9.93
CA LEU A 117 7.86 10.91 -9.27
C LEU A 117 8.61 12.22 -9.52
N ASP A 118 8.41 12.85 -10.69
CA ASP A 118 9.05 14.12 -11.07
C ASP A 118 8.47 15.34 -10.34
N ARG A 119 7.36 15.20 -9.62
CA ARG A 119 6.66 16.32 -8.94
C ARG A 119 7.14 16.57 -7.50
N ARG A 120 8.32 16.06 -7.11
CA ARG A 120 8.93 16.23 -5.78
C ARG A 120 10.24 16.99 -5.86
#